data_AF-A0A849FWK3-F1
#
_entry.id   AF-A0A849FWK3-F1
#
_cell.length_a   1.000
_cell.length_b   1.000
_cell.length_c   1.000
_cell.angle_alpha   90.00
_cell.angle_beta   90.00
_cell.angle_gamma   90.00
#
_symmetry.space_group_name_H-M   'P 1'
#
loop_
_entity.id
_entity.type
_entity.pdbx_description
1 polymer ?
#
loop_
_entity_poly.entity_id
_entity_poly.type
_entity_poly.pdbx_seq_one_letter_code
_entity_poly.pdbx_strand_id
1 'polypeptide(L)'
;MSFQRTSSKAYELFIGLALVGLTVFPKSVPGWLGLALVFGLLENEYIGLTAWKKLSRIALISLILPIVFFSIHLLGMIHTEDVDLGWKDVFRKITLIAVPIFLILKGIDQDRLSKWMSYFLVGIFFSLVWNNIQSYMNYAETGKSWYFFGEHGVSQMHLGYYTLHLLVGIGVVVQRIFKYHLKNRNFAYGLGILALYIIVNLILTGSKMGFLTLLAMLGVSFFLMLSRGIGWKRILISVVIISVLLIALVKQTSFLAERFERMTVETPI
;
A
#
# COMPACT_ATOMS: atom_id res chain seq x y z
N MET A 1 -36.04 -14.90 16.92
CA MET A 1 -36.08 -14.37 15.54
C MET A 1 -34.66 -14.08 15.09
N SER A 2 -34.11 -14.91 14.20
CA SER A 2 -32.78 -14.71 13.60
C SER A 2 -32.90 -13.65 12.51
N PHE A 3 -32.57 -12.40 12.84
CA PHE A 3 -32.38 -11.36 11.83
C PHE A 3 -31.30 -11.83 10.85
N GLN A 4 -31.72 -12.02 9.60
CA GLN A 4 -30.96 -12.72 8.58
C GLN A 4 -29.68 -11.98 8.19
N ARG A 5 -28.62 -12.78 8.02
CA ARG A 5 -27.28 -12.55 7.44
C ARG A 5 -27.24 -11.86 6.05
N THR A 6 -28.34 -11.33 5.51
CA THR A 6 -28.38 -10.71 4.17
C THR A 6 -27.60 -9.40 4.10
N SER A 7 -27.40 -8.73 5.24
CA SER A 7 -26.55 -7.55 5.41
C SER A 7 -25.10 -7.73 4.92
N SER A 8 -24.56 -8.94 5.06
CA SER A 8 -23.12 -9.17 4.87
C SER A 8 -22.63 -9.03 3.42
N LYS A 9 -23.43 -9.40 2.40
CA LYS A 9 -22.91 -9.45 1.00
C LYS A 9 -22.80 -8.07 0.37
N ALA A 10 -23.81 -7.20 0.58
CA ALA A 10 -23.81 -5.85 0.05
C ALA A 10 -22.69 -5.01 0.68
N TYR A 11 -22.51 -5.15 1.99
CA TYR A 11 -21.40 -4.53 2.70
C TYR A 11 -20.04 -5.02 2.21
N GLU A 12 -19.86 -6.33 2.05
CA GLU A 12 -18.63 -6.91 1.53
C GLU A 12 -18.31 -6.44 0.10
N LEU A 13 -19.33 -6.31 -0.75
CA LEU A 13 -19.18 -5.73 -2.09
C LEU A 13 -18.79 -4.25 -1.99
N PHE A 14 -19.42 -3.49 -1.11
CA PHE A 14 -19.11 -2.08 -0.88
C PHE A 14 -17.66 -1.91 -0.40
N ILE A 15 -17.20 -2.67 0.59
CA ILE A 15 -15.81 -2.63 1.05
C ILE A 15 -14.85 -3.07 -0.07
N GLY A 16 -15.23 -4.06 -0.88
CA GLY A 16 -14.44 -4.44 -2.05
C GLY A 16 -14.30 -3.31 -3.06
N LEU A 17 -15.39 -2.64 -3.40
CA LEU A 17 -15.41 -1.47 -4.28
C LEU A 17 -14.62 -0.30 -3.68
N ALA A 18 -14.75 -0.07 -2.36
CA ALA A 18 -14.00 0.96 -1.66
C ALA A 18 -12.49 0.66 -1.72
N LEU A 19 -12.05 -0.57 -1.45
CA LEU A 19 -10.63 -0.94 -1.52
C LEU A 19 -10.06 -0.82 -2.94
N VAL A 20 -10.84 -1.16 -3.95
CA VAL A 20 -10.46 -0.92 -5.36
C VAL A 20 -10.39 0.59 -5.63
N GLY A 21 -11.43 1.34 -5.26
CA GLY A 21 -11.50 2.79 -5.42
C GLY A 21 -10.39 3.53 -4.69
N LEU A 22 -9.98 3.08 -3.51
CA LEU A 22 -8.87 3.63 -2.71
C LEU A 22 -7.54 3.57 -3.49
N THR A 23 -7.31 2.47 -4.20
CA THR A 23 -6.07 2.26 -4.97
C THR A 23 -6.07 2.96 -6.33
N VAL A 24 -7.24 3.11 -6.97
CA VAL A 24 -7.35 3.70 -8.32
C VAL A 24 -7.59 5.22 -8.25
N PHE A 25 -8.39 5.68 -7.29
CA PHE A 25 -8.83 7.07 -7.13
C PHE A 25 -8.55 7.58 -5.70
N PRO A 26 -7.28 7.82 -5.36
CA PRO A 26 -6.91 8.10 -3.99
C PRO A 26 -7.32 9.50 -3.50
N LYS A 27 -7.59 10.43 -4.42
CA LYS A 27 -8.24 11.72 -4.05
C LYS A 27 -9.61 11.50 -3.41
N SER A 28 -10.28 10.40 -3.73
CA SER A 28 -11.57 10.01 -3.17
C SER A 28 -11.44 9.19 -1.88
N VAL A 29 -10.22 8.94 -1.37
CA VAL A 29 -9.98 8.11 -0.19
C VAL A 29 -10.77 8.55 1.04
N PRO A 30 -10.81 9.84 1.41
CA PRO A 30 -11.61 10.29 2.55
C PRO A 30 -13.10 9.99 2.36
N GLY A 31 -13.61 10.10 1.13
CA GLY A 31 -14.99 9.77 0.77
C GLY A 31 -15.28 8.27 0.91
N TRP A 32 -14.38 7.41 0.40
CA TRP A 32 -14.50 5.95 0.54
C TRP A 32 -14.42 5.48 1.99
N LEU A 33 -13.53 6.08 2.79
CA LEU A 33 -13.43 5.80 4.23
C LEU A 33 -14.65 6.30 5.00
N GLY A 34 -15.13 7.52 4.69
CA GLY A 34 -16.34 8.07 5.29
C GLY A 34 -17.55 7.21 5.00
N LEU A 35 -17.72 6.77 3.75
CA LEU A 35 -18.77 5.83 3.38
C LEU A 35 -18.58 4.46 4.05
N ALA A 36 -17.36 3.91 4.12
CA ALA A 36 -17.11 2.64 4.81
C ALA A 36 -17.40 2.71 6.31
N LEU A 37 -17.14 3.85 6.94
CA LEU A 37 -17.51 4.13 8.33
C LEU A 37 -19.03 4.25 8.47
N VAL A 38 -19.71 5.02 7.61
CA VAL A 38 -21.17 5.15 7.62
C VAL A 38 -21.84 3.80 7.40
N PHE A 39 -21.46 3.06 6.36
CA PHE A 39 -21.97 1.70 6.11
C PHE A 39 -21.63 0.74 7.25
N GLY A 40 -20.45 0.86 7.86
CA GLY A 40 -20.04 0.05 9.00
C GLY A 40 -20.86 0.35 10.27
N LEU A 41 -21.21 1.61 10.50
CA LEU A 41 -22.09 2.04 11.60
C LEU A 41 -23.55 1.63 11.34
N LEU A 42 -24.03 1.76 10.09
CA LEU A 42 -25.37 1.36 9.68
C LEU A 42 -25.58 -0.15 9.73
N GLU A 43 -24.52 -0.95 9.59
CA GLU A 43 -24.60 -2.41 9.66
C GLU A 43 -24.96 -2.93 11.07
N ASN A 44 -24.99 -2.06 12.09
CA ASN A 44 -25.54 -2.30 13.42
C ASN A 44 -24.96 -3.53 14.17
N GLU A 45 -23.82 -4.08 13.70
CA GLU A 45 -22.96 -4.88 14.55
C GLU A 45 -22.32 -3.90 15.53
N TYR A 46 -22.93 -3.77 16.71
CA TYR A 46 -22.41 -3.03 17.85
C TYR A 46 -20.88 -3.11 17.85
N ILE A 47 -20.22 -1.98 17.64
CA ILE A 47 -18.86 -1.76 18.11
C ILE A 47 -18.95 -1.82 19.63
N GLY A 48 -19.06 -3.03 20.16
CA GLY A 48 -19.30 -3.25 21.57
C GLY A 48 -18.08 -2.75 22.32
N LEU A 49 -18.29 -2.02 23.41
CA LEU A 49 -17.30 -1.79 24.46
C LEU A 49 -16.62 -3.11 24.93
N THR A 50 -17.22 -4.26 24.62
CA THR A 50 -16.67 -5.61 24.80
C THR A 50 -15.52 -5.95 23.85
N ALA A 51 -15.46 -5.42 22.63
CA ALA A 51 -14.33 -5.60 21.71
C ALA A 51 -13.05 -4.97 22.28
N TRP A 52 -13.18 -3.80 22.91
CA TRP A 52 -12.09 -3.10 23.60
C TRP A 52 -11.46 -3.93 24.73
N LYS A 53 -12.30 -4.65 25.49
CA LYS A 53 -11.84 -5.53 26.57
C LYS A 53 -11.07 -6.77 26.06
N LYS A 54 -11.17 -7.10 24.77
CA LYS A 54 -10.53 -8.26 24.13
C LYS A 54 -9.33 -7.89 23.26
N LEU A 55 -8.89 -6.63 23.25
CA LEU A 55 -7.68 -6.24 22.55
C LEU A 55 -6.44 -6.93 23.15
N SER A 56 -5.66 -7.58 22.31
CA SER A 56 -4.33 -8.03 22.70
C SER A 56 -3.41 -6.81 22.95
N ARG A 57 -2.36 -6.99 23.77
CA ARG A 57 -1.34 -5.94 23.96
C ARG A 57 -0.77 -5.44 22.63
N ILE A 58 -0.61 -6.33 21.65
CA ILE A 58 -0.13 -5.99 20.31
C ILE A 58 -1.13 -5.07 19.59
N ALA A 59 -2.43 -5.37 19.63
CA ALA A 59 -3.45 -4.51 19.03
C ALA A 59 -3.48 -3.11 19.69
N LEU A 60 -3.26 -3.04 21.00
CA LEU A 60 -3.20 -1.79 21.76
C LEU A 60 -1.99 -0.95 21.36
N ILE A 61 -0.79 -1.56 21.27
CA ILE A 61 0.42 -0.89 20.81
C ILE A 61 0.25 -0.37 19.37
N SER A 62 -0.37 -1.18 18.50
CA SER A 62 -0.67 -0.79 17.12
C SER A 62 -1.65 0.38 17.00
N LEU A 63 -2.43 0.70 18.04
CA LEU A 63 -3.29 1.89 18.10
C LEU A 63 -2.57 3.11 18.68
N ILE A 64 -1.76 2.89 19.72
CA ILE A 64 -1.06 3.98 20.41
C ILE A 64 -0.12 4.72 19.45
N LEU A 65 0.64 3.98 18.62
CA LEU A 65 1.61 4.59 17.72
C LEU A 65 0.97 5.56 16.70
N PRO A 66 -0.08 5.18 15.94
CA PRO A 66 -0.79 6.12 15.08
C PRO A 66 -1.41 7.31 15.82
N ILE A 67 -1.98 7.08 17.01
CA ILE A 67 -2.62 8.14 17.82
C ILE A 67 -1.58 9.16 18.28
N VAL A 68 -0.43 8.71 18.81
CA VAL A 68 0.67 9.59 19.22
C VAL A 68 1.22 10.35 18.02
N PHE A 69 1.47 9.67 16.90
CA PHE A 69 1.94 10.29 15.67
C PHE A 69 1.02 11.42 15.18
N PHE A 70 -0.29 11.20 15.20
CA PHE A 70 -1.27 12.20 14.78
C PHE A 70 -1.43 13.33 15.79
N SER A 71 -1.36 13.01 17.09
CA SER A 71 -1.40 14.03 18.14
C SER A 71 -0.23 15.01 17.99
N ILE A 72 0.97 14.52 17.68
CA ILE A 72 2.13 15.37 17.37
C ILE A 72 1.87 16.27 16.16
N HIS A 73 1.22 15.75 15.10
CA HIS A 73 0.87 16.55 13.93
C HIS A 73 -0.17 17.64 14.24
N LEU A 74 -1.19 17.31 15.04
CA LEU A 74 -2.18 18.29 15.49
C LEU A 74 -1.55 19.40 16.34
N LEU A 75 -0.61 19.05 17.23
CA LEU A 75 0.15 20.05 17.99
C LEU A 75 1.02 20.94 17.08
N GLY A 76 1.59 20.35 16.02
CA GLY A 76 2.30 21.10 14.99
C GLY A 76 1.43 22.12 14.26
N MET A 77 0.15 21.79 14.01
CA MET A 77 -0.78 22.72 13.36
C MET A 77 -1.06 24.00 14.15
N ILE A 78 -0.94 23.97 15.48
CA ILE A 78 -1.11 25.16 16.32
C ILE A 78 -0.08 26.24 15.98
N HIS A 79 1.07 25.84 15.44
CA HIS A 79 2.19 26.73 15.12
C HIS A 79 2.35 27.00 13.61
N THR A 80 1.43 26.52 12.77
CA THR A 80 1.47 26.72 11.33
C THR A 80 0.70 27.98 10.93
N GLU A 81 1.33 28.85 10.14
CA GLU A 81 0.68 30.04 9.58
C GLU A 81 -0.32 29.71 8.46
N ASP A 82 -0.06 28.65 7.68
CA ASP A 82 -0.94 28.17 6.61
C ASP A 82 -1.85 27.03 7.09
N VAL A 83 -2.96 27.43 7.70
CA VAL A 83 -3.97 26.51 8.25
C VAL A 83 -4.56 25.60 7.17
N ASP A 84 -4.67 26.06 5.92
CA ASP A 84 -5.25 25.29 4.82
C ASP A 84 -4.32 24.14 4.38
N LEU A 85 -3.02 24.40 4.27
CA LEU A 85 -2.02 23.35 4.03
C LEU A 85 -1.97 22.36 5.19
N GLY A 86 -2.05 22.86 6.43
CA GLY A 86 -2.13 22.03 7.62
C GLY A 86 -3.30 21.05 7.57
N TRP A 87 -4.52 21.53 7.34
CA TRP A 87 -5.70 20.66 7.25
C TRP A 87 -5.59 19.63 6.13
N LYS A 88 -5.10 20.03 4.94
CA LYS A 88 -4.87 19.09 3.83
C LYS A 88 -3.89 17.99 4.20
N ASP A 89 -2.87 18.28 4.99
CA ASP A 89 -1.93 17.28 5.48
C ASP A 89 -2.57 16.34 6.52
N VAL A 90 -3.33 16.89 7.48
CA VAL A 90 -4.11 16.11 8.46
C VAL A 90 -5.10 15.17 7.79
N PHE A 91 -5.87 15.66 6.80
CA PHE A 91 -6.83 14.83 6.06
C PHE A 91 -6.16 13.69 5.30
N ARG A 92 -4.95 13.89 4.77
CA ARG A 92 -4.20 12.81 4.12
C ARG A 92 -3.73 11.74 5.12
N LYS A 93 -3.41 12.15 6.35
CA LYS A 93 -2.88 11.27 7.41
C LYS A 93 -3.95 10.59 8.26
N ILE A 94 -5.19 11.08 8.27
CA ILE A 94 -6.29 10.51 9.08
C ILE A 94 -6.52 9.01 8.81
N THR A 95 -6.24 8.60 7.58
CA THR A 95 -6.36 7.21 7.12
C THR A 95 -5.47 6.25 7.91
N LEU A 96 -4.31 6.71 8.40
CA LEU A 96 -3.37 5.94 9.22
C LEU A 96 -3.96 5.56 10.58
N ILE A 97 -4.92 6.32 11.09
CA ILE A 97 -5.63 6.02 12.34
C ILE A 97 -6.96 5.34 12.05
N ALA A 98 -7.72 5.87 11.10
CA ALA A 98 -9.07 5.39 10.80
C ALA A 98 -9.06 3.90 10.44
N VAL A 99 -8.07 3.44 9.65
CA VAL A 99 -7.95 2.05 9.24
C VAL A 99 -7.68 1.10 10.43
N PRO A 100 -6.62 1.25 11.23
CA PRO A 100 -6.38 0.34 12.35
C PRO A 100 -7.51 0.38 13.39
N ILE A 101 -8.09 1.55 13.66
CA ILE A 101 -9.28 1.65 14.52
C ILE A 101 -10.42 0.82 13.94
N PHE A 102 -10.77 1.03 12.67
CA PHE A 102 -11.86 0.30 12.03
C PHE A 102 -11.63 -1.22 12.04
N LEU A 103 -10.42 -1.68 11.73
CA LEU A 103 -10.09 -3.11 11.70
C LEU A 103 -10.24 -3.75 13.09
N ILE A 104 -9.83 -3.03 14.13
CA ILE A 104 -9.88 -3.49 15.53
C ILE A 104 -11.32 -3.48 16.04
N LEU A 105 -12.06 -2.39 15.80
CA LEU A 105 -13.43 -2.22 16.28
C LEU A 105 -14.38 -3.23 15.65
N LYS A 106 -14.20 -3.59 14.38
CA LYS A 106 -15.06 -4.56 13.70
C LYS A 106 -14.73 -6.02 14.05
N GLY A 107 -13.57 -6.30 14.66
CA GLY A 107 -13.20 -7.67 15.03
C GLY A 107 -13.16 -8.62 13.82
N ILE A 108 -12.53 -8.17 12.73
CA ILE A 108 -12.56 -8.85 11.44
C ILE A 108 -11.96 -10.26 11.54
N ASP A 109 -12.73 -11.25 11.11
CA ASP A 109 -12.25 -12.63 11.01
C ASP A 109 -11.19 -12.80 9.90
N GLN A 110 -10.38 -13.86 9.99
CA GLN A 110 -9.29 -14.09 9.04
C GLN A 110 -9.79 -14.29 7.60
N ASP A 111 -11.01 -14.79 7.41
CA ASP A 111 -11.57 -15.06 6.09
C ASP A 111 -12.00 -13.76 5.39
N ARG A 112 -12.68 -12.87 6.10
CA ARG A 112 -13.02 -11.51 5.65
C ARG A 112 -11.77 -10.71 5.36
N LEU A 113 -10.79 -10.71 6.26
CA LEU A 113 -9.51 -10.02 6.03
C LEU A 113 -8.83 -10.56 4.76
N SER A 114 -8.77 -11.89 4.61
CA SER A 114 -8.21 -12.52 3.41
C SER A 114 -8.97 -12.07 2.16
N LYS A 115 -10.30 -12.00 2.20
CA LYS A 115 -11.11 -11.55 1.07
C LYS A 115 -10.89 -10.07 0.74
N TRP A 116 -10.83 -9.19 1.73
CA TRP A 116 -10.53 -7.77 1.55
C TRP A 116 -9.14 -7.54 0.97
N MET A 117 -8.15 -8.30 1.41
CA MET A 117 -6.82 -8.29 0.81
C MET A 117 -6.84 -8.73 -0.67
N SER A 118 -7.80 -9.57 -1.09
CA SER A 118 -7.97 -9.90 -2.52
C SER A 118 -8.48 -8.69 -3.29
N TYR A 119 -9.49 -7.98 -2.76
CA TYR A 119 -10.03 -6.78 -3.38
C TYR A 119 -8.98 -5.67 -3.48
N PHE A 120 -8.17 -5.51 -2.43
CA PHE A 120 -7.04 -4.60 -2.45
C PHE A 120 -6.02 -4.93 -3.56
N LEU A 121 -5.68 -6.21 -3.76
CA LEU A 121 -4.79 -6.62 -4.86
C LEU A 121 -5.40 -6.38 -6.25
N VAL A 122 -6.70 -6.63 -6.40
CA VAL A 122 -7.43 -6.30 -7.64
C VAL A 122 -7.36 -4.79 -7.89
N GLY A 123 -7.55 -3.99 -6.85
CA GLY A 123 -7.39 -2.54 -6.91
C GLY A 123 -6.00 -2.10 -7.36
N ILE A 124 -4.95 -2.64 -6.74
CA ILE A 124 -3.56 -2.38 -7.14
C ILE A 124 -3.35 -2.72 -8.61
N PHE A 125 -3.81 -3.89 -9.07
CA PHE A 125 -3.68 -4.29 -10.46
C PHE A 125 -4.33 -3.27 -11.41
N PHE A 126 -5.57 -2.87 -11.15
CA PHE A 126 -6.25 -1.85 -11.98
C PHE A 126 -5.55 -0.49 -11.92
N SER A 127 -5.06 -0.09 -10.76
CA SER A 127 -4.31 1.17 -10.60
C SER A 127 -3.01 1.17 -11.41
N LEU A 128 -2.28 0.04 -11.41
CA LEU A 128 -1.08 -0.15 -12.22
C LEU A 128 -1.39 -0.09 -13.72
N VAL A 129 -2.43 -0.80 -14.17
CA VAL A 129 -2.85 -0.80 -15.58
C VAL A 129 -3.24 0.62 -16.01
N TRP A 130 -4.05 1.31 -15.19
CA TRP A 130 -4.49 2.67 -15.47
C TRP A 130 -3.32 3.66 -15.60
N ASN A 131 -2.39 3.66 -14.64
CA ASN A 131 -1.23 4.54 -14.68
C ASN A 131 -0.31 4.24 -15.87
N ASN A 132 -0.13 2.97 -16.25
CA ASN A 132 0.64 2.61 -17.44
C ASN A 132 -0.04 3.07 -18.74
N ILE A 133 -1.36 2.94 -18.84
CA ILE A 133 -2.13 3.47 -20.00
C ILE A 133 -1.95 4.98 -20.11
N GLN A 134 -2.12 5.72 -19.01
CA GLN A 134 -1.95 7.17 -18.99
C GLN A 134 -0.52 7.59 -19.35
N SER A 135 0.48 6.89 -18.81
CA SER A 135 1.89 7.12 -19.13
C SER A 135 2.18 6.88 -20.61
N TYR A 136 1.59 5.82 -21.19
CA TYR A 136 1.72 5.49 -22.60
C TYR A 136 1.04 6.52 -23.51
N MET A 137 -0.16 6.99 -23.16
CA MET A 137 -0.85 8.05 -23.91
C MET A 137 0.00 9.32 -23.95
N ASN A 138 0.50 9.77 -22.79
CA ASN A 138 1.38 10.93 -22.72
C ASN A 138 2.68 10.73 -23.51
N TYR A 139 3.26 9.53 -23.48
CA TYR A 139 4.44 9.18 -24.28
C TYR A 139 4.13 9.24 -25.79
N ALA A 140 3.01 8.69 -26.22
CA ALA A 140 2.61 8.68 -27.63
C ALA A 140 2.41 10.10 -28.18
N GLU A 141 1.90 11.02 -27.36
CA GLU A 141 1.70 12.43 -27.74
C GLU A 141 3.01 13.23 -27.77
N THR A 142 3.93 12.94 -26.85
CA THR A 142 5.07 13.83 -26.58
C THR A 142 6.43 13.26 -26.98
N GLY A 143 6.51 11.96 -27.23
CA GLY A 143 7.76 11.20 -27.44
C GLY A 143 8.65 11.08 -26.20
N LYS A 144 8.19 11.54 -25.04
CA LYS A 144 9.03 11.72 -23.83
C LYS A 144 8.87 10.57 -22.85
N SER A 145 9.90 9.74 -22.69
CA SER A 145 9.84 8.53 -21.86
C SER A 145 9.67 8.78 -20.37
N TRP A 146 9.87 10.02 -19.89
CA TRP A 146 9.78 10.32 -18.46
C TRP A 146 8.37 10.23 -17.88
N TYR A 147 7.33 10.19 -18.72
CA TYR A 147 5.97 9.97 -18.26
C TYR A 147 5.76 8.62 -17.59
N PHE A 148 6.68 7.66 -17.76
CA PHE A 148 6.64 6.38 -17.05
C PHE A 148 7.27 6.41 -15.64
N PHE A 149 7.90 7.53 -15.25
CA PHE A 149 8.76 7.57 -14.06
C PHE A 149 8.30 8.61 -13.04
N GLY A 150 8.55 8.33 -11.76
CA GLY A 150 8.35 9.30 -10.67
C GLY A 150 6.90 9.76 -10.55
N GLU A 151 6.72 11.04 -10.25
CA GLU A 151 5.39 11.66 -10.12
C GLU A 151 4.62 11.69 -11.45
N HIS A 152 5.30 11.74 -12.60
CA HIS A 152 4.64 11.73 -13.90
C HIS A 152 4.00 10.38 -14.23
N GLY A 153 4.60 9.29 -13.77
CA GLY A 153 4.05 7.93 -13.90
C GLY A 153 2.90 7.63 -12.95
N VAL A 154 2.62 8.51 -11.99
CA VAL A 154 1.60 8.33 -10.95
C VAL A 154 0.63 9.51 -10.96
N SER A 155 -0.32 9.48 -11.89
CA SER A 155 -1.22 10.62 -12.14
C SER A 155 -2.23 10.89 -11.02
N GLN A 156 -2.62 9.86 -10.27
CA GLN A 156 -3.77 9.93 -9.36
C GLN A 156 -3.40 10.15 -7.90
N MET A 157 -2.17 9.82 -7.50
CA MET A 157 -1.74 9.75 -6.10
C MET A 157 -0.39 10.43 -5.90
N HIS A 158 -0.20 11.03 -4.73
CA HIS A 158 1.15 11.42 -4.32
C HIS A 158 2.05 10.18 -4.26
N LEU A 159 3.24 10.30 -4.86
CA LEU A 159 4.19 9.22 -5.09
C LEU A 159 4.43 8.36 -3.85
N GLY A 160 4.68 9.00 -2.71
CA GLY A 160 4.96 8.30 -1.44
C GLY A 160 3.83 7.38 -0.99
N TYR A 161 2.56 7.78 -1.16
CA TYR A 161 1.45 6.91 -0.78
C TYR A 161 1.27 5.77 -1.79
N TYR A 162 1.46 6.04 -3.09
CA TYR A 162 1.38 5.01 -4.11
C TYR A 162 2.41 3.91 -3.86
N THR A 163 3.66 4.31 -3.61
CA THR A 163 4.75 3.44 -3.17
C THR A 163 4.35 2.56 -1.99
N LEU A 164 3.72 3.13 -0.95
CA LEU A 164 3.24 2.35 0.21
C LEU A 164 2.18 1.32 -0.18
N HIS A 165 1.24 1.67 -1.07
CA HIS A 165 0.23 0.72 -1.55
C HIS A 165 0.88 -0.46 -2.28
N LEU A 166 1.85 -0.19 -3.16
CA LEU A 166 2.60 -1.24 -3.86
C LEU A 166 3.34 -2.15 -2.88
N LEU A 167 3.99 -1.59 -1.85
CA LEU A 167 4.69 -2.36 -0.82
C LEU A 167 3.75 -3.28 -0.02
N VAL A 168 2.59 -2.76 0.40
CA VAL A 168 1.56 -3.59 1.05
C VAL A 168 1.09 -4.69 0.10
N GLY A 169 0.88 -4.37 -1.18
CA GLY A 169 0.53 -5.33 -2.23
C GLY A 169 1.54 -6.46 -2.35
N ILE A 170 2.84 -6.13 -2.42
CA ILE A 170 3.93 -7.11 -2.43
C ILE A 170 3.85 -8.01 -1.18
N GLY A 171 3.69 -7.43 0.01
CA GLY A 171 3.55 -8.19 1.25
C GLY A 171 2.39 -9.19 1.22
N VAL A 172 1.22 -8.76 0.76
CA VAL A 172 0.03 -9.61 0.62
C VAL A 172 0.26 -10.73 -0.40
N VAL A 173 0.85 -10.41 -1.56
CA VAL A 173 1.13 -11.42 -2.61
C VAL A 173 2.13 -12.45 -2.10
N VAL A 174 3.22 -12.03 -1.46
CA VAL A 174 4.24 -12.92 -0.89
C VAL A 174 3.62 -13.84 0.17
N GLN A 175 2.81 -13.29 1.09
CA GLN A 175 2.09 -14.09 2.08
C GLN A 175 1.21 -15.17 1.42
N ARG A 176 0.49 -14.82 0.36
CA ARG A 176 -0.36 -15.76 -0.39
C ARG A 176 0.45 -16.81 -1.13
N ILE A 177 1.57 -16.44 -1.75
CA ILE A 177 2.46 -17.41 -2.39
C ILE A 177 2.88 -18.46 -1.36
N PHE A 178 3.36 -18.05 -0.18
CA PHE A 178 3.74 -19.01 0.86
C PHE A 178 2.57 -19.91 1.30
N LYS A 179 1.37 -19.35 1.47
CA LYS A 179 0.17 -20.10 1.87
C LYS A 179 -0.29 -21.10 0.80
N TYR A 180 -0.25 -20.74 -0.47
CA TYR A 180 -0.86 -21.52 -1.55
C TYR A 180 0.12 -22.32 -2.43
N HIS A 181 1.44 -22.14 -2.31
CA HIS A 181 2.40 -22.83 -3.20
C HIS A 181 2.30 -24.35 -3.15
N LEU A 182 1.91 -24.92 -2.00
CA LEU A 182 1.72 -26.37 -1.83
C LEU A 182 0.39 -26.87 -2.42
N LYS A 183 -0.63 -26.01 -2.52
CA LYS A 183 -2.00 -26.41 -2.87
C LYS A 183 -2.31 -26.20 -4.34
N ASN A 184 -1.83 -25.13 -4.95
CA ASN A 184 -2.05 -24.83 -6.36
C ASN A 184 -0.86 -24.06 -6.95
N ARG A 185 0.01 -24.79 -7.65
CA ARG A 185 1.26 -24.25 -8.22
C ARG A 185 1.00 -23.19 -9.31
N ASN A 186 -0.01 -23.40 -10.15
CA ASN A 186 -0.35 -22.45 -11.22
C ASN A 186 -0.85 -21.12 -10.65
N PHE A 187 -1.68 -21.17 -9.60
CA PHE A 187 -2.12 -19.96 -8.91
C PHE A 187 -0.94 -19.23 -8.24
N ALA A 188 -0.02 -19.97 -7.63
CA ALA A 188 1.20 -19.39 -7.06
C ALA A 188 2.09 -18.73 -8.13
N TYR A 189 2.19 -19.30 -9.33
CA TYR A 189 2.89 -18.66 -10.44
C TYR A 189 2.21 -17.38 -10.92
N GLY A 190 0.88 -17.37 -11.05
CA GLY A 190 0.13 -16.16 -11.38
C GLY A 190 0.36 -15.04 -10.36
N LEU A 191 0.39 -15.38 -9.06
CA LEU A 191 0.77 -14.46 -8.00
C LEU A 191 2.24 -13.99 -8.12
N GLY A 192 3.16 -14.87 -8.52
CA GLY A 192 4.55 -14.50 -8.77
C GLY A 192 4.69 -13.48 -9.91
N ILE A 193 3.94 -13.65 -11.00
CA ILE A 193 3.89 -12.69 -12.12
C ILE A 193 3.31 -11.35 -11.64
N LEU A 194 2.24 -11.37 -10.84
CA LEU A 194 1.67 -10.16 -10.25
C LEU A 194 2.68 -9.45 -9.33
N ALA A 195 3.41 -10.19 -8.48
CA ALA A 195 4.46 -9.61 -7.63
C ALA A 195 5.54 -8.93 -8.48
N LEU A 196 6.00 -9.58 -9.54
CA LEU A 196 7.00 -9.01 -10.45
C LEU A 196 6.47 -7.73 -11.11
N TYR A 197 5.21 -7.74 -11.57
CA TYR A 197 4.58 -6.56 -12.15
C TYR A 197 4.49 -5.39 -11.16
N ILE A 198 4.15 -5.66 -9.90
CA ILE A 198 4.16 -4.64 -8.82
C ILE A 198 5.57 -4.12 -8.57
N ILE A 199 6.59 -5.00 -8.50
CA ILE A 199 7.99 -4.61 -8.27
C ILE A 199 8.52 -3.74 -9.41
N VAL A 200 8.23 -4.08 -10.66
CA VAL A 200 8.64 -3.26 -11.81
C VAL A 200 8.06 -1.85 -11.70
N ASN A 201 6.77 -1.73 -11.39
CA ASN A 201 6.15 -0.40 -11.23
C ASN A 201 6.66 0.33 -9.99
N LEU A 202 6.97 -0.38 -8.90
CA LEU A 202 7.64 0.21 -7.74
C LEU A 202 9.00 0.79 -8.13
N ILE A 203 9.78 0.10 -8.98
CA ILE A 203 11.03 0.61 -9.51
C ILE A 203 10.80 1.89 -10.32
N LEU A 204 9.80 1.88 -11.20
CA LEU A 204 9.42 3.05 -12.01
C LEU A 204 9.02 4.27 -11.16
N THR A 205 8.50 4.07 -9.94
CA THR A 205 8.19 5.20 -9.04
C THR A 205 9.42 6.03 -8.66
N GLY A 206 10.65 5.53 -8.77
CA GLY A 206 11.83 6.34 -8.40
C GLY A 206 11.97 6.63 -6.90
N SER A 207 11.09 6.08 -6.05
CA SER A 207 11.02 6.43 -4.64
C SER A 207 12.08 5.71 -3.82
N LYS A 208 13.14 6.42 -3.41
CA LYS A 208 14.22 5.89 -2.53
C LYS A 208 13.67 5.25 -1.26
N MET A 209 12.69 5.90 -0.63
CA MET A 209 12.02 5.38 0.57
C MET A 209 11.27 4.08 0.28
N GLY A 210 10.66 3.96 -0.90
CA GLY A 210 10.02 2.73 -1.36
C GLY A 210 10.97 1.56 -1.43
N PHE A 211 12.13 1.76 -2.06
CA PHE A 211 13.17 0.75 -2.15
C PHE A 211 13.77 0.38 -0.80
N LEU A 212 14.08 1.36 0.05
CA LEU A 212 14.58 1.10 1.41
C LEU A 212 13.58 0.25 2.20
N THR A 213 12.29 0.56 2.09
CA THR A 213 11.24 -0.22 2.76
C THR A 213 11.12 -1.63 2.17
N LEU A 214 11.22 -1.81 0.84
CA LEU A 214 11.26 -3.12 0.22
C LEU A 214 12.45 -3.95 0.71
N LEU A 215 13.64 -3.35 0.77
CA LEU A 215 14.85 -4.01 1.27
C LEU A 215 14.70 -4.41 2.74
N ALA A 216 14.12 -3.53 3.58
CA ALA A 216 13.82 -3.86 4.97
C ALA A 216 12.83 -5.04 5.07
N MET A 217 11.76 -5.05 4.27
CA MET A 217 10.79 -6.16 4.23
C MET A 217 11.45 -7.48 3.81
N LEU A 218 12.32 -7.44 2.80
CA LEU A 218 13.07 -8.61 2.34
C LEU A 218 14.09 -9.07 3.39
N GLY A 219 14.76 -8.15 4.07
CA GLY A 219 15.72 -8.44 5.14
C GLY A 219 15.05 -9.10 6.36
N VAL A 220 13.90 -8.57 6.79
CA VAL A 220 13.09 -9.20 7.86
C VAL A 220 12.61 -10.57 7.41
N SER A 221 12.10 -10.70 6.19
CA SER A 221 11.66 -11.99 5.64
C SER A 221 12.80 -13.01 5.60
N PHE A 222 13.98 -12.57 5.16
CA PHE A 222 15.20 -13.36 5.13
C PHE A 222 15.63 -13.84 6.53
N PHE A 223 15.63 -12.95 7.52
CA PHE A 223 15.94 -13.30 8.90
C PHE A 223 14.94 -14.32 9.47
N LEU A 224 13.64 -14.15 9.20
CA LEU A 224 12.61 -15.12 9.58
C LEU A 224 12.77 -16.47 8.86
N MET A 225 13.27 -16.48 7.63
CA MET A 225 13.59 -17.71 6.91
C MET A 225 14.78 -18.43 7.54
N LEU A 226 15.83 -17.69 7.91
CA LEU A 226 16.99 -18.22 8.64
C LEU A 226 16.59 -18.81 9.98
N SER A 227 15.80 -18.09 10.78
CA SER A 227 15.36 -18.55 12.10
C SER A 227 14.49 -19.80 12.06
N ARG A 228 13.88 -20.11 10.91
CA ARG A 228 13.05 -21.30 10.68
C ARG A 228 13.84 -22.47 10.07
N GLY A 229 15.16 -22.37 9.94
CA GLY A 229 16.01 -23.45 9.41
C GLY A 229 15.73 -23.77 7.94
N ILE A 230 15.27 -22.81 7.16
CA ILE A 230 14.95 -23.03 5.75
C ILE A 230 16.24 -23.33 4.96
N GLY A 231 16.18 -24.33 4.05
CA GLY A 231 17.35 -24.81 3.32
C GLY A 231 18.14 -23.74 2.57
N TRP A 232 19.47 -23.88 2.60
CA TRP A 232 20.48 -22.93 2.08
C TRP A 232 20.23 -22.42 0.65
N LYS A 233 19.61 -23.23 -0.23
CA LYS A 233 19.28 -22.83 -1.60
C LYS A 233 18.33 -21.63 -1.66
N ARG A 234 17.36 -21.54 -0.73
CA ARG A 234 16.38 -20.43 -0.68
C ARG A 234 17.00 -19.16 -0.09
N ILE A 235 17.94 -19.33 0.83
CA ILE A 235 18.76 -18.25 1.38
C ILE A 235 19.61 -17.64 0.25
N LEU A 236 20.29 -18.47 -0.54
CA LEU A 236 21.10 -18.02 -1.68
C LEU A 236 20.29 -17.20 -2.69
N ILE A 237 19.10 -17.69 -3.08
CA ILE A 237 18.20 -16.96 -3.99
C ILE A 237 17.78 -15.61 -3.41
N SER A 238 17.46 -15.56 -2.11
CA SER A 238 17.06 -14.32 -1.44
C SER A 238 18.20 -13.30 -1.42
N VAL A 239 19.45 -13.75 -1.18
CA VAL A 239 20.65 -12.89 -1.24
C VAL A 239 20.85 -12.35 -2.65
N VAL A 240 20.73 -13.17 -3.69
CA VAL A 240 20.85 -12.72 -5.09
C VAL A 240 19.81 -11.65 -5.42
N ILE A 241 18.54 -11.88 -5.03
CA ILE A 241 17.47 -10.90 -5.25
C ILE A 241 17.77 -9.57 -4.53
N ILE A 242 18.18 -9.62 -3.26
CA ILE A 242 18.53 -8.42 -2.49
C ILE A 242 19.70 -7.68 -3.15
N SER A 243 20.74 -8.39 -3.60
CA SER A 243 21.89 -7.79 -4.29
C SER A 243 21.49 -7.11 -5.60
N VAL A 244 20.65 -7.75 -6.42
CA VAL A 244 20.14 -7.15 -7.66
C VAL A 244 19.34 -5.87 -7.37
N LEU A 245 18.49 -5.89 -6.33
CA LEU A 245 17.71 -4.71 -5.93
C LEU A 245 18.60 -3.58 -5.38
N LEU A 246 19.66 -3.91 -4.65
CA LEU A 246 20.66 -2.93 -4.19
C LEU A 246 21.39 -2.28 -5.38
N ILE A 247 21.82 -3.08 -6.35
CA ILE A 247 22.45 -2.56 -7.58
C ILE A 247 21.46 -1.66 -8.35
N ALA A 248 20.20 -2.08 -8.46
CA ALA A 248 19.15 -1.27 -9.09
C ALA A 248 18.94 0.06 -8.36
N LEU A 249 18.93 0.06 -7.02
CA LEU A 249 18.82 1.26 -6.20
C LEU A 249 20.00 2.22 -6.43
N VAL A 250 21.24 1.71 -6.41
CA VAL A 250 22.44 2.51 -6.67
C VAL A 250 22.40 3.12 -8.07
N LYS A 251 22.10 2.32 -9.11
CA LYS A 251 21.99 2.82 -10.49
C LYS A 251 20.86 3.83 -10.67
N GLN A 252 19.75 3.65 -9.97
CA GLN A 252 18.66 4.62 -10.00
C GLN A 252 19.08 5.95 -9.40
N THR A 253 19.86 5.94 -8.30
CA THR A 253 20.38 7.17 -7.72
C THR A 253 21.35 7.90 -8.64
N SER A 254 22.24 7.19 -9.34
CA SER A 254 23.18 7.81 -10.29
C SER A 254 22.48 8.33 -11.55
N PHE A 255 21.55 7.55 -12.12
CA PHE A 255 20.79 7.96 -13.30
C PHE A 255 19.93 9.21 -13.04
N LEU A 256 19.29 9.29 -11.86
CA LEU A 256 18.53 10.47 -11.49
C LEU A 256 19.45 11.68 -11.30
N ALA A 257 20.63 11.50 -10.68
CA ALA A 257 21.60 12.58 -10.49
C ALA A 257 22.10 13.15 -11.84
N GLU A 258 22.54 12.29 -12.76
CA GLU A 258 22.96 12.71 -14.11
C GLU A 258 21.82 13.42 -14.88
N ARG A 259 20.57 12.98 -14.69
CA ARG A 259 19.42 13.59 -15.34
C ARG A 259 19.13 14.99 -14.79
N PHE A 260 19.24 15.20 -13.48
CA PHE A 260 19.08 16.53 -12.88
C PHE A 260 20.16 17.49 -13.38
N GLU A 261 21.41 17.04 -13.49
CA GLU A 261 22.50 17.86 -14.06
C GLU A 261 22.21 18.30 -15.50
N ARG A 262 21.67 17.41 -16.35
CA ARG A 262 21.33 17.79 -17.74
C ARG A 262 20.21 18.82 -17.83
N MET A 263 19.18 18.72 -16.96
CA MET A 263 18.07 19.68 -16.96
C MET A 263 18.50 21.07 -16.49
N THR A 264 19.48 21.18 -15.59
CA THR A 264 20.04 22.47 -15.17
C THR A 264 20.92 23.13 -16.25
N VAL A 265 21.46 22.36 -17.19
CA VAL A 265 22.33 22.87 -18.26
C VAL A 265 21.51 23.36 -19.47
N GLU A 266 20.34 22.78 -19.72
CA GLU A 266 19.49 23.09 -20.88
C GLU A 266 18.45 24.20 -20.64
N THR A 267 18.40 24.79 -19.45
CA THR A 267 17.60 26.00 -19.16
C THR A 267 18.51 27.20 -18.96
N PRO A 268 19.00 27.86 -20.03
CA PRO A 268 19.58 29.19 -19.88
C PRO A 268 18.45 30.13 -19.44
N ILE A 269 18.67 30.80 -18.30
CA ILE A 269 17.84 31.90 -17.80
C ILE A 269 17.85 33.03 -18.82
#